data_AF-A0A954LK62-F1
#
_entry.id   AF-A0A954LK62-F1
#
_cell.length_a   1.000
_cell.length_b   1.000
_cell.length_c   1.000
_cell.angle_alpha   90.00
_cell.angle_beta   90.00
_cell.angle_gamma   90.00
#
_symmetry.space_group_name_H-M   'P 1'
#
loop_
_entity.id
_entity.type
_entity.pdbx_description
1 polymer ?
#
loop_
_entity_poly.entity_id
_entity_poly.type
_entity_poly.pdbx_seq_one_letter_code
_entity_poly.pdbx_strand_id
1 'polypeptide(L)'
;MTFNDHIDVFAGKSVFNFDENSGIKDPENTAYRISIDDYDDQDPLEERLVRLLADPASDQLTALVIGVWGPWEELYEYSSGPFLEALVTAAPQLPHLTALFLGDIIYEENEVSWIIQTDV
;
A
#
# COMPACT_ATOMS: atom_id res chain seq x y z
N MET A 1 -11.65 11.89 15.35
CA MET A 1 -12.17 11.27 14.11
C MET A 1 -11.52 9.91 14.04
N THR A 2 -12.30 8.84 13.91
CA THR A 2 -11.79 7.46 13.81
C THR A 2 -12.15 6.93 12.43
N PHE A 3 -11.24 6.19 11.82
CA PHE A 3 -11.46 5.44 10.58
C PHE A 3 -11.61 3.99 10.99
N ASN A 4 -12.77 3.37 10.75
CA ASN A 4 -13.06 2.03 11.27
C ASN A 4 -13.00 0.95 10.19
N ASP A 5 -13.11 1.34 8.92
CA ASP A 5 -13.16 0.44 7.79
C ASP A 5 -12.17 0.92 6.73
N HIS A 6 -11.54 -0.03 6.03
CA HIS A 6 -10.77 0.27 4.83
C HIS A 6 -11.69 0.80 3.73
N ILE A 7 -11.10 1.57 2.83
CA ILE A 7 -11.83 2.10 1.68
C ILE A 7 -12.19 0.98 0.69
N ASP A 8 -13.45 0.92 0.26
CA ASP A 8 -13.88 -0.03 -0.79
C ASP A 8 -13.64 0.50 -2.21
N VAL A 9 -13.56 1.84 -2.35
CA VAL A 9 -13.44 2.52 -3.64
C VAL A 9 -12.43 3.65 -3.57
N PHE A 10 -11.48 3.67 -4.50
CA PHE A 10 -10.47 4.72 -4.64
C PHE A 10 -10.30 5.10 -6.11
N ALA A 11 -10.24 6.41 -6.40
CA ALA A 11 -10.11 6.93 -7.77
C ALA A 11 -11.14 6.35 -8.78
N GLY A 12 -12.35 6.02 -8.31
CA GLY A 12 -13.41 5.41 -9.11
C GLY A 12 -13.24 3.90 -9.39
N LYS A 13 -12.30 3.24 -8.70
CA LYS A 13 -11.95 1.82 -8.86
C LYS A 13 -12.24 1.06 -7.57
N SER A 14 -12.53 -0.23 -7.69
CA SER A 14 -12.71 -1.09 -6.51
C SER A 14 -11.35 -1.40 -5.87
N VAL A 15 -11.27 -1.39 -4.55
CA VAL A 15 -10.03 -1.66 -3.83
C VAL A 15 -9.93 -3.15 -3.51
N PHE A 16 -8.77 -3.74 -3.79
CA PHE A 16 -8.49 -5.14 -3.47
C PHE A 16 -7.07 -5.28 -2.91
N ASN A 17 -6.90 -6.10 -1.87
CA ASN A 17 -5.57 -6.45 -1.38
C ASN A 17 -4.80 -7.21 -2.47
N PHE A 18 -3.55 -6.82 -2.69
CA PHE A 18 -2.66 -7.50 -3.63
C PHE A 18 -2.26 -8.87 -3.08
N ASP A 19 -2.36 -9.89 -3.93
CA ASP A 19 -1.94 -11.26 -3.66
C ASP A 19 -1.10 -11.75 -4.84
N GLU A 20 0.16 -12.09 -4.57
CA GLU A 20 1.12 -12.58 -5.55
C GLU A 20 0.67 -13.85 -6.29
N ASN A 21 -0.15 -14.70 -5.66
CA ASN A 21 -0.68 -15.93 -6.26
C ASN A 21 -1.79 -15.63 -7.27
N SER A 22 -2.58 -14.59 -6.99
CA SER A 22 -3.66 -14.15 -7.86
C SER A 22 -3.17 -13.22 -8.97
N GLY A 23 -2.11 -12.47 -8.72
CA GLY A 23 -1.56 -11.46 -9.61
C GLY A 23 -2.53 -10.32 -9.90
N ILE A 24 -2.12 -9.43 -10.81
CA ILE A 24 -2.92 -8.29 -11.27
C ILE A 24 -3.84 -8.75 -12.41
N LYS A 25 -5.15 -8.77 -12.15
CA LYS A 25 -6.17 -9.25 -13.12
C LYS A 25 -6.84 -8.13 -13.91
N ASP A 26 -7.17 -7.04 -13.25
CA ASP A 26 -7.88 -5.89 -13.86
C ASP A 26 -7.27 -4.56 -13.38
N PRO A 27 -6.13 -4.12 -13.95
CA PRO A 27 -5.43 -2.90 -13.54
C PRO A 27 -6.21 -1.61 -13.87
N GLU A 28 -7.20 -1.68 -14.76
CA GLU A 28 -8.01 -0.53 -15.16
C GLU A 28 -9.17 -0.26 -14.20
N ASN A 29 -9.77 -1.28 -13.58
CA ASN A 29 -10.91 -1.09 -12.66
C ASN A 29 -10.58 -1.39 -11.19
N THR A 30 -9.35 -1.83 -10.91
CA THR A 30 -8.88 -2.16 -9.56
C THR A 30 -7.80 -1.19 -9.09
N ALA A 31 -7.96 -0.71 -7.86
CA ALA A 31 -6.88 -0.11 -7.09
C ALA A 31 -6.33 -1.17 -6.13
N TYR A 32 -5.10 -1.62 -6.35
CA TYR A 32 -4.52 -2.64 -5.47
C TYR A 32 -4.02 -2.00 -4.19
N ARG A 33 -4.28 -2.66 -3.06
CA ARG A 33 -3.79 -2.29 -1.73
C ARG A 33 -2.62 -3.19 -1.35
N ILE A 34 -1.51 -2.60 -0.93
CA ILE A 34 -0.40 -3.29 -0.27
C ILE A 34 -0.29 -2.80 1.16
N SER A 35 -0.14 -3.73 2.10
CA SER A 35 -0.15 -3.48 3.54
C SER A 35 0.45 -4.68 4.28
N ILE A 36 0.87 -4.47 5.52
CA ILE A 36 1.24 -5.49 6.50
C ILE A 36 0.02 -5.70 7.42
N ASP A 37 -0.84 -6.66 7.08
CA ASP A 37 -2.18 -6.80 7.70
C ASP A 37 -2.22 -7.79 8.88
N ASP A 38 -1.19 -8.63 9.07
CA ASP A 38 -1.15 -9.62 10.16
C ASP A 38 -0.01 -9.30 11.15
N TYR A 39 -0.24 -9.59 12.43
CA TYR A 39 0.74 -9.40 13.49
C TYR A 39 1.99 -10.27 13.27
N ASP A 40 1.79 -11.48 12.74
CA ASP A 40 2.87 -12.42 12.40
C ASP A 40 3.51 -12.12 11.03
N ASP A 41 3.04 -11.08 10.32
CA ASP A 41 3.55 -10.66 9.03
C ASP A 41 4.86 -9.89 9.19
N GLN A 42 5.96 -10.62 8.98
CA GLN A 42 7.31 -10.08 9.04
C GLN A 42 7.83 -9.63 7.68
N ASP A 43 6.99 -9.71 6.65
CA ASP A 43 7.38 -9.38 5.28
C ASP A 43 7.39 -7.85 5.08
N PRO A 44 8.55 -7.24 4.79
CA PRO A 44 8.63 -5.80 4.60
C PRO A 44 7.71 -5.34 3.47
N LEU A 45 7.09 -4.16 3.64
CA LEU A 45 6.19 -3.62 2.63
C LEU A 45 6.93 -3.36 1.29
N GLU A 46 8.24 -3.09 1.35
CA GLU A 46 9.12 -2.96 0.20
C GLU A 46 9.23 -4.26 -0.61
N GLU A 47 9.26 -5.42 0.06
CA GLU A 47 9.26 -6.71 -0.64
C GLU A 47 7.92 -6.96 -1.35
N ARG A 48 6.81 -6.54 -0.73
CA ARG A 48 5.47 -6.58 -1.36
C ARG A 48 5.40 -5.67 -2.58
N LEU A 49 6.00 -4.48 -2.50
CA LEU A 49 6.15 -3.60 -3.66
C LEU A 49 6.94 -4.28 -4.78
N VAL A 50 8.07 -4.93 -4.46
CA VAL A 50 8.86 -5.67 -5.46
C VAL A 50 8.03 -6.78 -6.12
N ARG A 51 7.25 -7.53 -5.35
CA ARG A 51 6.37 -8.60 -5.88
C ARG A 51 5.25 -8.04 -6.75
N LEU A 52 4.66 -6.91 -6.36
CA LEU A 52 3.68 -6.19 -7.17
C LEU A 52 4.28 -5.73 -8.50
N LEU A 53 5.50 -5.17 -8.48
CA LEU A 53 6.20 -4.71 -9.69
C LEU A 53 6.69 -5.86 -10.59
N ALA A 54 6.89 -7.05 -10.02
CA ALA A 54 7.25 -8.24 -10.80
C ALA A 54 6.09 -8.78 -11.63
N ASP A 55 4.85 -8.38 -11.33
CA ASP A 55 3.69 -8.75 -12.14
C ASP A 55 3.75 -8.07 -13.52
N PRO A 56 3.54 -8.80 -14.63
CA PRO A 56 3.61 -8.25 -15.98
C PRO A 56 2.55 -7.18 -16.30
N ALA A 57 1.51 -7.03 -15.48
CA ALA A 57 0.47 -6.01 -15.62
C ALA A 57 0.65 -4.82 -14.64
N SER A 58 1.77 -4.77 -13.90
CA SER A 58 2.05 -3.70 -12.93
C SER A 58 2.17 -2.32 -13.58
N ASP A 59 2.71 -2.25 -14.80
CA ASP A 59 2.89 -0.99 -15.52
C ASP A 59 1.57 -0.29 -15.88
N GLN A 60 0.48 -1.06 -16.01
CA GLN A 60 -0.89 -0.61 -16.30
C GLN A 60 -1.63 -0.08 -15.06
N LEU A 61 -1.07 -0.23 -13.86
CA LEU A 61 -1.70 0.27 -12.65
C LEU A 61 -1.87 1.78 -12.73
N THR A 62 -3.10 2.23 -12.47
CA THR A 62 -3.47 3.65 -12.49
C THR A 62 -3.77 4.19 -11.10
N ALA A 63 -4.04 3.31 -10.14
CA ALA A 63 -4.25 3.63 -8.74
C ALA A 63 -3.59 2.60 -7.81
N LEU A 64 -3.01 3.07 -6.71
CA LEU A 64 -2.38 2.24 -5.68
C LEU A 64 -2.81 2.74 -4.29
N VAL A 65 -3.08 1.81 -3.38
CA VAL A 65 -3.43 2.09 -1.99
C VAL A 65 -2.37 1.50 -1.07
N ILE A 66 -1.89 2.28 -0.13
CA ILE A 66 -0.86 1.90 0.83
C ILE A 66 -1.48 1.86 2.21
N GLY A 67 -1.48 0.69 2.84
CA GLY A 67 -1.90 0.48 4.22
C GLY A 67 -0.74 0.59 5.20
N VAL A 68 -0.70 -0.31 6.16
CA VAL A 68 0.33 -0.40 7.20
C VAL A 68 1.70 -0.69 6.58
N TRP A 69 2.72 0.09 6.93
CA TRP A 69 4.07 0.03 6.35
C TRP A 69 5.16 -0.46 7.29
N GLY A 70 4.82 -0.83 8.52
CA GLY A 70 5.77 -1.36 9.50
C GLY A 70 5.24 -2.60 10.22
N PRO A 71 6.12 -3.38 10.86
CA PRO A 71 5.70 -4.50 11.71
C PRO A 71 4.83 -4.01 12.85
N TRP A 72 3.77 -4.75 13.19
CA TRP A 72 2.81 -4.37 14.22
C TRP A 72 3.44 -4.04 15.59
N GLU A 73 4.46 -4.80 15.99
CA GLU A 73 5.20 -4.60 17.24
C GLU A 73 6.03 -3.32 17.25
N GLU A 74 6.37 -2.77 16.09
CA GLU A 74 7.31 -1.65 15.93
C GLU A 74 6.65 -0.44 15.22
N LEU A 75 5.34 -0.48 14.98
CA LEU A 75 4.61 0.56 14.24
C LEU A 75 4.79 1.97 14.82
N TYR A 76 4.99 2.07 16.12
CA TYR A 76 5.20 3.33 16.85
C TYR A 76 6.63 3.89 16.71
N GLU A 77 7.54 3.18 16.05
CA GLU A 77 8.91 3.62 15.72
C GLU A 77 9.19 3.60 14.20
N TYR A 78 8.27 3.03 13.40
CA TYR A 78 8.47 2.81 11.97
C TYR A 78 7.82 3.88 11.09
N SER A 79 8.66 4.69 10.43
CA SER A 79 8.19 5.73 9.51
C SER A 79 7.88 5.19 8.11
N SER A 80 7.02 5.88 7.35
CA SER A 80 6.79 5.59 5.91
C SER A 80 7.97 5.90 4.98
N GLY A 81 9.06 6.49 5.50
CA GLY A 81 10.23 6.94 4.72
C GLY A 81 10.87 5.86 3.83
N PRO A 82 11.35 4.73 4.40
CA PRO A 82 11.97 3.66 3.62
C PRO A 82 11.08 3.14 2.49
N PHE A 83 9.80 2.93 2.77
CA PHE A 83 8.83 2.51 1.77
C PHE A 83 8.62 3.56 0.67
N LEU A 84 8.47 4.84 1.03
CA LEU A 84 8.29 5.91 0.05
C LEU A 84 9.54 6.13 -0.82
N GLU A 85 10.75 6.00 -0.27
CA GLU A 85 11.98 6.01 -1.05
C GLU A 85 12.02 4.88 -2.08
N ALA A 86 11.59 3.67 -1.67
CA ALA A 86 11.47 2.53 -2.57
C ALA A 86 10.43 2.79 -3.68
N LEU A 87 9.26 3.34 -3.32
CA LEU A 87 8.20 3.70 -4.28
C LEU A 87 8.66 4.76 -5.29
N VAL A 88 9.34 5.81 -4.83
CA VAL A 88 9.90 6.86 -5.70
C VAL A 88 10.94 6.28 -6.64
N THR A 89 11.81 5.40 -6.14
CA THR A 89 12.81 4.70 -6.97
C THR A 89 12.15 3.82 -8.03
N ALA A 90 11.04 3.18 -7.67
CA ALA A 90 10.26 2.34 -8.57
C ALA A 90 9.32 3.11 -9.50
N ALA A 91 9.09 4.41 -9.30
CA ALA A 91 8.14 5.20 -10.08
C ALA A 91 8.27 5.05 -11.62
N PRO A 92 9.47 4.93 -12.22
CA PRO A 92 9.60 4.69 -13.66
C PRO A 92 8.96 3.38 -14.17
N GLN A 93 8.74 2.39 -13.28
CA GLN A 93 8.07 1.12 -13.58
C GLN A 93 6.54 1.21 -13.50
N LEU A 94 6.00 2.32 -12.98
CA LEU A 94 4.58 2.57 -12.81
C LEU A 94 4.15 3.78 -13.67
N PRO A 95 4.37 3.77 -15.00
CA PRO A 95 4.21 4.94 -15.85
C PRO A 95 2.77 5.45 -15.95
N HIS A 96 1.78 4.61 -15.63
CA HIS A 96 0.36 4.94 -15.69
C HIS A 96 -0.25 5.31 -14.32
N LEU A 97 0.54 5.24 -13.23
CA LEU A 97 0.04 5.53 -11.90
C LEU A 97 -0.26 7.02 -11.74
N THR A 98 -1.51 7.35 -11.45
CA THR A 98 -1.99 8.74 -11.34
C THR A 98 -2.71 9.02 -10.02
N ALA A 99 -3.05 7.98 -9.26
CA ALA A 99 -3.68 8.09 -7.96
C ALA A 99 -2.93 7.22 -6.94
N LEU A 100 -2.56 7.83 -5.82
CA LEU A 100 -1.93 7.16 -4.68
C LEU A 100 -2.72 7.51 -3.42
N PHE A 101 -3.21 6.50 -2.71
CA PHE A 101 -3.71 6.66 -1.36
C PHE A 101 -2.60 6.21 -0.42
N LEU A 102 -2.12 7.13 0.44
CA LEU A 102 -1.13 6.81 1.46
C LEU A 102 -1.78 6.78 2.85
N GLY A 103 -1.70 5.65 3.53
CA GLY A 103 -2.17 5.48 4.91
C GLY A 103 -3.64 5.08 5.01
N ASP A 104 -4.08 4.09 4.24
CA ASP A 104 -5.34 3.38 4.46
C ASP A 104 -5.21 2.45 5.68
N ILE A 105 -5.12 3.10 6.85
CA ILE A 105 -4.87 2.51 8.16
C ILE A 105 -6.07 2.83 9.06
N ILE A 106 -6.73 1.79 9.58
CA ILE A 106 -7.90 1.92 10.46
C ILE A 106 -7.48 2.04 11.93
N TYR A 107 -8.40 2.48 12.77
CA TYR A 107 -8.21 2.68 14.21
C TYR A 107 -7.69 1.43 14.92
N GLU A 108 -8.15 0.26 14.48
CA GLU A 108 -7.76 -1.04 15.04
C GLU A 108 -6.31 -1.41 14.69
N GLU A 109 -5.77 -0.86 13.59
CA GLU A 109 -4.38 -1.07 13.18
C GLU A 109 -3.46 -0.06 13.85
N ASN A 110 -3.76 1.24 13.71
CA ASN A 110 -3.01 2.30 14.37
C ASN A 110 -3.85 3.58 14.48
N GLU A 111 -3.74 4.26 15.61
CA GLU A 111 -4.39 5.56 15.79
C GLU A 111 -3.72 6.62 14.90
N VAL A 112 -4.51 7.45 14.24
CA VAL A 112 -4.00 8.49 13.30
C VAL A 112 -2.92 9.39 13.92
N SER A 113 -3.03 9.71 15.22
CA SER A 113 -2.04 10.54 15.93
C SER A 113 -0.72 9.83 16.24
N TRP A 114 -0.65 8.51 16.03
CA TRP A 114 0.50 7.65 16.27
C TRP A 114 1.15 7.18 14.98
N ILE A 115 0.56 7.50 13.83
CA ILE A 115 1.12 7.22 12.51
C ILE A 115 2.36 8.08 12.30
N ILE A 116 3.53 7.44 12.20
CA ILE A 116 4.80 8.11 11.87
C ILE A 116 4.94 8.19 10.36
N GLN A 117 4.75 9.39 9.82
CA GLN A 117 4.98 9.70 8.41
C GLN A 117 6.39 10.29 8.21
N THR A 118 6.91 10.19 6.98
CA THR A 118 7.97 11.08 6.50
C THR A 118 7.38 12.35 5.86
N ASP A 119 8.23 13.31 5.52
CA ASP A 119 7.86 14.42 4.64
C ASP A 119 7.49 13.89 3.24
N VAL A 120 6.38 14.41 2.69
CA VAL A 120 5.78 14.02 1.40
C VAL A 120 5.67 15.18 0.42
#